data_AF-A0A376GFD4-F1
#
_entry.id   AF-A0A376GFD4-F1
#
_cell.length_a   1.000
_cell.length_b   1.000
_cell.length_c   1.000
_cell.angle_alpha   90.00
_cell.angle_beta   90.00
_cell.angle_gamma   90.00
#
_symmetry.space_group_name_H-M   'P 1'
#
loop_
_entity.id
_entity.type
_entity.pdbx_description
1 polymer ?
#
loop_
_entity_poly.entity_id
_entity_poly.type
_entity_poly.pdbx_seq_one_letter_code
_entity_poly.pdbx_strand_id
1 'polypeptide(L)' 'MILQLSPTILVDTPIGRGHTIFIIDYGMHQNSCWVVTMEKNGIVKHFDSNDIIVCTNFTFHINEEKNCFNHNSEIKK' A
#
# COMPACT_ATOMS: atom_id res chain seq x y z
N MET A 1 1.46 -13.85 11.73
CA MET A 1 1.14 -14.73 10.58
C MET A 1 1.64 -14.07 9.30
N ILE A 2 2.10 -14.82 8.29
CA ILE A 2 2.46 -14.24 6.98
C ILE A 2 1.51 -14.78 5.91
N LEU A 3 0.98 -13.88 5.07
CA LEU A 3 0.09 -14.19 3.96
C LEU A 3 0.68 -13.63 2.66
N GLN A 4 0.88 -14.47 1.67
CA GLN A 4 1.20 -14.04 0.31
C GLN A 4 -0.08 -13.68 -0.44
N LEU A 5 -0.08 -12.54 -1.12
CA LEU A 5 -1.18 -12.11 -1.95
C LEU A 5 -1.02 -12.65 -3.38
N SER A 6 -2.04 -13.36 -3.84
CA SER A 6 -2.13 -13.91 -5.20
C SER A 6 -3.59 -13.83 -5.65
N PRO A 7 -4.02 -12.74 -6.31
CA PRO A 7 -3.20 -11.71 -6.96
C PRO A 7 -2.64 -10.64 -6.01
N THR A 8 -1.61 -9.91 -6.46
CA THR A 8 -1.10 -8.71 -5.77
C THR A 8 -2.13 -7.57 -5.80
N ILE A 9 -2.16 -6.75 -4.76
CA ILE A 9 -3.08 -5.61 -4.66
C ILE A 9 -2.31 -4.31 -4.95
N LEU A 10 -2.82 -3.50 -5.87
CA LEU A 10 -2.27 -2.17 -6.14
C LEU A 10 -2.67 -1.20 -5.02
N VAL A 11 -1.69 -0.59 -4.39
CA VAL A 11 -1.86 0.33 -3.27
C VAL A 11 -1.12 1.63 -3.49
N ASP A 12 -1.66 2.69 -2.89
CA ASP A 12 -1.03 3.99 -2.74
C ASP A 12 -0.49 4.11 -1.31
N THR A 13 0.73 4.59 -1.17
CA THR A 13 1.46 4.76 0.10
C THR A 13 1.98 6.20 0.19
N PRO A 14 2.39 6.73 1.35
CA PRO A 14 2.85 8.12 1.49
C PRO A 14 4.00 8.54 0.55
N ILE A 15 4.75 7.57 0.01
CA ILE A 15 5.90 7.80 -0.87
C ILE A 15 5.65 7.44 -2.34
N GLY A 16 4.44 6.96 -2.68
CA GLY A 16 4.05 6.58 -4.03
C GLY A 16 3.26 5.27 -4.11
N ARG A 17 3.02 4.82 -5.34
CA ARG A 17 2.25 3.61 -5.63
C ARG A 17 3.12 2.37 -5.72
N GLY A 18 2.52 1.23 -5.39
CA GLY A 18 3.19 -0.05 -5.40
C GLY A 18 2.24 -1.23 -5.34
N HIS A 19 2.77 -2.41 -5.64
CA HIS A 19 2.06 -3.67 -5.52
C HIS A 19 2.36 -4.32 -4.18
N THR A 20 1.31 -4.62 -3.41
CA THR A 20 1.44 -5.42 -2.19
C THR A 20 1.61 -6.88 -2.56
N ILE A 21 2.67 -7.51 -2.03
CA ILE A 21 3.02 -8.91 -2.28
C ILE A 21 2.75 -9.78 -1.05
N PHE A 22 3.02 -9.26 0.15
CA PHE A 22 2.80 -9.99 1.41
C PHE A 22 2.14 -9.11 2.47
N ILE A 23 1.40 -9.73 3.38
CA ILE A 23 0.93 -9.13 4.62
C ILE A 23 1.50 -9.94 5.78
N ILE A 24 2.10 -9.25 6.74
CA ILE A 24 2.67 -9.80 7.96
C ILE A 24 1.83 -9.29 9.12
N ASP A 25 1.10 -10.19 9.76
CA ASP A 25 0.36 -9.89 10.97
C ASP A 25 1.23 -10.11 12.21
N TYR A 26 1.36 -9.06 13.02
CA TYR A 26 2.12 -9.05 14.27
C TYR A 26 1.23 -9.33 15.50
N GLY A 27 -0.07 -9.54 15.31
CA GLY A 27 -1.02 -9.87 16.37
C GLY A 27 -1.80 -8.66 16.89
N MET A 28 -2.70 -8.89 17.84
CA MET A 28 -3.76 -7.94 18.23
C MET A 28 -3.29 -6.56 18.72
N HIS A 29 -2.03 -6.43 19.15
CA HIS A 29 -1.48 -5.20 19.71
C HIS A 29 -0.76 -4.32 18.69
N GLN A 30 -0.55 -4.81 17.46
CA GLN A 30 0.25 -4.14 16.45
C GLN A 30 -0.49 -4.14 15.11
N ASN A 31 -0.32 -3.09 14.31
CA ASN A 31 -0.87 -3.07 12.97
C ASN A 31 -0.21 -4.16 12.12
N SER A 32 -0.99 -4.76 11.21
CA SER A 32 -0.41 -5.61 10.19
C SER A 32 0.50 -4.78 9.28
N CYS A 33 1.64 -5.36 8.94
CA CYS A 33 2.58 -4.78 8.01
C CYS A 33 2.34 -5.31 6.61
N TRP A 34 2.33 -4.42 5.65
CA TRP A 34 2.14 -4.67 4.23
C TRP A 34 3.47 -4.48 3.52
N VAL A 35 3.89 -5.52 2.81
CA VAL A 35 5.12 -5.54 2.04
C VAL A 35 4.79 -5.14 0.61
N VAL A 36 5.22 -3.94 0.23
CA VAL A 36 4.87 -3.29 -1.03
C VAL A 36 6.12 -3.11 -1.88
N THR A 37 6.04 -3.52 -3.14
CA THR A 37 7.05 -3.23 -4.17
C THR A 37 6.65 -1.97 -4.92
N MET A 38 7.49 -0.94 -4.81
CA MET A 38 7.23 0.37 -5.42
C MET A 38 7.31 0.29 -6.95
N GLU A 39 6.34 0.85 -7.66
CA GLU A 39 6.30 0.82 -9.14
C GLU A 39 7.48 1.58 -9.78
N LYS A 40 7.91 2.69 -9.15
CA LYS A 40 8.90 3.61 -9.72
C LYS A 40 10.31 3.00 -9.84
N ASN A 41 10.71 2.18 -8.87
CA ASN A 41 12.11 1.73 -8.74
C ASN A 41 12.25 0.26 -8.29
N GLY A 42 11.15 -0.45 -8.06
CA GLY A 42 11.18 -1.84 -7.61
C GLY A 42 11.68 -2.03 -6.19
N ILE A 43 11.87 -0.96 -5.41
CA ILE A 43 12.28 -1.08 -4.01
C ILE A 43 11.12 -1.68 -3.21
N VAL A 44 11.43 -2.66 -2.38
CA VAL A 44 10.47 -3.24 -1.45
C VAL A 44 10.51 -2.46 -0.14
N LYS A 45 9.35 -2.03 0.33
CA LYS A 45 9.19 -1.34 1.61
C LYS A 45 8.05 -1.93 2.41
N HIS A 46 8.13 -1.68 3.71
CA HIS A 46 7.16 -2.10 4.70
C HIS A 46 6.32 -0.88 5.11
N PHE A 47 5.01 -1.05 5.11
CA PHE A 47 4.05 -0.04 5.54
C PHE A 47 3.09 -0.65 6.55
N ASP A 48 2.63 0.14 7.50
CA ASP A 48 1.55 -0.29 8.38
C ASP A 48 0.21 -0.18 7.66
N SER A 49 -0.79 -0.95 8.09
CA SER A 49 -2.15 -0.88 7.53
C SER A 49 -2.74 0.53 7.50
N ASN A 50 -2.31 1.43 8.39
CA ASN A 50 -2.76 2.82 8.42
C ASN A 50 -2.18 3.68 7.28
N ASP A 51 -1.01 3.29 6.75
CA ASP A 51 -0.26 4.03 5.73
C ASP A 51 -0.49 3.44 4.32
N ILE A 52 -1.64 2.80 4.11
CA ILE A 52 -2.01 2.17 2.85
C ILE A 52 -3.43 2.54 2.45
N ILE A 53 -3.56 2.88 1.17
CA ILE A 53 -4.86 3.05 0.51
C ILE A 53 -4.90 2.12 -0.70
N VAL A 54 -5.90 1.24 -0.77
CA VAL A 54 -6.09 0.42 -1.98
C VAL A 54 -6.47 1.34 -3.14
N CYS A 55 -5.79 1.19 -4.28
CA CYS A 55 -6.09 1.98 -5.47
C CYS A 55 -7.49 1.65 -6.01
N THR A 56 -8.07 2.59 -6.75
CA THR A 56 -9.42 2.43 -7.31
C THR A 56 -9.55 1.15 -8.10
N ASN A 57 -10.51 0.31 -7.70
CA ASN A 57 -10.85 -0.93 -8.39
C ASN A 57 -12.35 -0.93 -8.71
N PHE A 58 -12.68 -0.75 -9.98
CA PHE A 58 -14.07 -0.69 -10.45
C PHE A 58 -14.80 -2.03 -10.42
N THR A 59 -14.07 -3.16 -10.47
CA THR A 59 -14.68 -4.49 -10.39
C THR A 59 -15.22 -4.78 -8.99
N PHE A 60 -14.53 -4.31 -7.96
CA PHE A 60 -14.88 -4.54 -6.55
C PHE A 60 -15.45 -3.30 -5.86
N HIS A 61 -15.68 -2.20 -6.59
CA HIS A 61 -16.16 -0.93 -6.03
C HIS A 61 -15.30 -0.40 -4.87
N ILE A 62 -13.98 -0.54 -4.98
CA ILE A 62 -13.01 -0.09 -3.97
C ILE A 62 -12.48 1.28 -4.38
N ASN A 63 -12.49 2.22 -3.44
CA ASN A 63 -11.88 3.56 -3.58
C ASN A 63 -12.38 4.36 -4.82
N GLU A 64 -13.70 4.37 -5.05
CA GLU A 64 -14.33 5.16 -6.12
C GLU A 64 -14.25 6.67 -5.89
N GLU A 65 -14.11 7.08 -4.62
CA GLU A 65 -13.89 8.47 -4.19
C GLU A 65 -12.47 8.98 -4.52
N LYS A 66 -11.57 8.10 -5.01
CA LYS A 66 -10.19 8.43 -5.40
C LYS A 66 -9.34 8.97 -4.26
N ASN A 67 -9.48 8.38 -3.07
CA ASN A 67 -8.58 8.59 -1.95
C ASN A 67 -7.14 8.24 -2.37
N CYS A 68 -6.21 9.12 -2.07
CA CYS A 68 -4.78 8.95 -2.34
C CYS A 68 -3.95 9.82 -1.40
N PHE A 69 -2.68 9.47 -1.22
CA PHE A 69 -1.71 10.30 -0.53
C PHE A 69 -1.28 11.47 -1.43
N ASN A 70 -1.07 12.63 -0.81
CA ASN A 70 -0.56 13.80 -1.50
C ASN A 70 0.95 13.66 -1.75
N HIS A 71 1.32 13.24 -2.95
CA HIS A 71 2.73 13.09 -3.38
C HIS A 71 3.44 14.42 -3.69
N ASN A 72 2.76 15.57 -3.50
CA ASN A 72 3.24 16.90 -3.89
C ASN A 72 4.09 17.63 -2.84
N SER A 73 4.61 16.94 -1.81
CA SER A 73 5.33 17.55 -0.69
C SER A 73 6.87 17.53 -0.78
N GLU A 74 7.49 17.05 -1.86
CA GLU A 74 8.96 17.04 -2.03
C GLU A 74 9.47 17.93 -3.18
N ILE A 75 8.87 19.10 -3.36
CA ILE A 75 9.55 20.23 -4.04
C ILE A 75 9.44 21.47 -3.14
N LYS A 76 10.05 21.43 -1.95
CA LYS A 76 10.38 22.66 -1.20
C LYS A 76 11.77 22.56 -0.58
N LYS A 77 12.66 23.35 -1.20
CA LYS A 77 14.00 23.82 -0.82
C LYS A 77 15.18 22.86 -1.01
#